data_AF-A0A0B2VMJ0-F1
#
_entry.id   AF-A0A0B2VMJ0-F1
#
_cell.length_a   1.000
_cell.length_b   1.000
_cell.length_c   1.000
_cell.angle_alpha   90.00
_cell.angle_beta   90.00
_cell.angle_gamma   90.00
#
_symmetry.space_group_name_H-M   'P 1'
#
loop_
_entity.id
_entity.type
_entity.pdbx_description
1 polymer ?
#
loop_
_entity_poly.entity_id
_entity_poly.type
_entity_poly.pdbx_seq_one_letter_code
_entity_poly.pdbx_strand_id
1 'polypeptide(L)'
;MSKKTVIDLYFDVISPYSRIAFESLLRYEKSWPIEVNLVPFFLGGVMKATGNKPPMMTPAKAIYMNKDLQRNADYWGVKLVPPKDLMETLLNRGSLMAQRFLTAIDARNKEHVAPVARELWERVWVRNETIHMISDLREAKDEMMAKIRLYEKRRLELTVDKLPYWRFFHSRLRLIDFVFVYNLAKDEMMAKIRLYEKRRLELTVDKLPYWRFFHSRLRKDADERTSGRWRGSSSQKKLIAYEEM
;
A
#
# COMPACT_ATOMS: atom_id res chain seq x y z
N MET A 1 -19.11 -17.89 9.80
CA MET A 1 -18.74 -16.48 9.65
C MET A 1 -19.45 -15.92 8.43
N SER A 2 -19.99 -14.70 8.49
CA SER A 2 -20.60 -14.06 7.32
C SER A 2 -19.54 -13.82 6.24
N LYS A 3 -19.94 -13.93 4.97
CA LYS A 3 -19.06 -13.65 3.83
C LYS A 3 -18.62 -12.19 3.88
N LYS A 4 -17.30 -11.95 3.87
CA LYS A 4 -16.77 -10.58 3.81
C LYS A 4 -16.95 -9.99 2.41
N THR A 5 -17.23 -8.69 2.35
CA THR A 5 -17.25 -7.92 1.10
C THR A 5 -15.87 -7.34 0.85
N VAL A 6 -15.28 -7.65 -0.30
CA VAL A 6 -13.96 -7.11 -0.69
C VAL A 6 -14.15 -5.71 -1.27
N ILE A 7 -13.35 -4.75 -0.79
CA ILE A 7 -13.30 -3.37 -1.27
C ILE A 7 -11.90 -3.09 -1.79
N ASP A 8 -11.76 -2.83 -3.08
CA ASP A 8 -10.51 -2.41 -3.68
C ASP A 8 -10.29 -0.90 -3.49
N LEU A 9 -9.26 -0.53 -2.74
CA LEU A 9 -8.83 0.85 -2.60
C LEU A 9 -7.63 1.12 -3.51
N TYR A 10 -7.89 1.80 -4.62
CA TYR A 10 -6.84 2.39 -5.45
C TYR A 10 -6.32 3.67 -4.79
N PHE A 11 -5.05 3.69 -4.39
CA PHE A 11 -4.46 4.85 -3.71
C PHE A 11 -3.13 5.31 -4.33
N ASP A 12 -2.86 6.62 -4.21
CA ASP A 12 -1.55 7.21 -4.48
C ASP A 12 -1.10 8.00 -3.24
N VAL A 13 0.16 7.83 -2.82
CA VAL A 13 0.74 8.53 -1.66
C VAL A 13 0.87 10.04 -1.87
N ILE A 14 0.80 10.48 -3.13
CA ILE A 14 0.74 11.90 -3.49
C ILE A 14 -0.65 12.52 -3.29
N SER A 15 -1.67 11.73 -2.97
CA SER A 15 -3.03 12.23 -2.80
C SER A 15 -3.37 12.31 -1.30
N PRO A 16 -3.70 13.50 -0.78
CA PRO A 16 -4.12 13.65 0.62
C PRO A 16 -5.49 13.02 0.87
N TYR A 17 -6.39 13.05 -0.13
CA TYR A 17 -7.68 12.36 -0.08
C TYR A 17 -7.52 10.84 -0.03
N SER A 18 -6.52 10.29 -0.74
CA SER A 18 -6.23 8.85 -0.67
C SER A 18 -5.77 8.44 0.72
N ARG A 19 -5.01 9.29 1.45
CA ARG A 19 -4.65 9.02 2.86
C ARG A 19 -5.88 8.96 3.76
N ILE A 20 -6.82 9.88 3.58
CA ILE A 20 -8.06 9.93 4.37
C ILE A 20 -8.91 8.68 4.09
N ALA A 21 -9.09 8.31 2.82
CA ALA A 21 -9.79 7.08 2.42
C ALA A 21 -9.11 5.83 2.97
N PHE A 22 -7.78 5.78 2.95
CA PHE A 22 -6.98 4.70 3.48
C PHE A 22 -7.20 4.50 4.99
N GLU A 23 -7.04 5.55 5.80
CA GLU A 23 -7.19 5.43 7.25
C GLU A 23 -8.65 5.16 7.68
N SER A 24 -9.62 5.73 6.96
CA SER A 24 -11.04 5.47 7.23
C SER A 24 -11.42 4.02 6.91
N LEU A 25 -11.06 3.50 5.74
CA LEU A 25 -11.36 2.11 5.37
C LEU A 25 -10.68 1.10 6.29
N LEU A 26 -9.39 1.29 6.61
CA LEU A 26 -8.68 0.40 7.55
C LEU A 26 -9.23 0.48 8.99
N ARG A 27 -9.84 1.60 9.38
CA ARG A 27 -10.58 1.71 10.65
C ARG A 27 -11.86 0.87 10.60
N TYR A 28 -12.65 0.98 9.54
CA TYR A 28 -13.91 0.26 9.41
C TYR A 28 -13.73 -1.23 9.15
N GLU A 29 -12.63 -1.66 8.53
CA GLU A 29 -12.32 -3.09 8.35
C GLU A 29 -12.29 -3.87 9.68
N LYS A 30 -11.98 -3.19 10.79
CA LYS A 30 -11.98 -3.78 12.14
C LYS A 30 -13.39 -4.01 12.70
N SER A 31 -14.39 -3.30 12.19
CA SER A 31 -15.75 -3.28 12.74
C SER A 31 -16.80 -3.84 11.78
N TRP A 32 -16.55 -3.78 10.48
CA TRP A 32 -17.48 -4.17 9.44
C TRP A 32 -17.04 -5.49 8.79
N PRO A 33 -17.98 -6.27 8.20
CA PRO A 33 -17.67 -7.49 7.48
C PRO A 33 -17.09 -7.19 6.09
N ILE A 34 -16.02 -6.40 6.05
CA ILE A 34 -15.31 -6.02 4.83
C ILE A 34 -13.86 -6.52 4.88
N GLU A 35 -13.25 -6.58 3.71
CA GLU A 35 -11.82 -6.81 3.51
C GLU A 35 -11.31 -5.74 2.55
N VAL A 36 -10.30 -4.99 2.97
CA VAL A 36 -9.77 -3.88 2.19
C VAL A 36 -8.55 -4.36 1.42
N ASN A 37 -8.70 -4.45 0.10
CA ASN A 37 -7.60 -4.74 -0.80
C ASN A 37 -6.93 -3.43 -1.22
N LEU A 38 -5.71 -3.20 -0.75
CA LEU A 38 -4.93 -2.01 -1.07
C LEU A 38 -4.23 -2.17 -2.41
N VAL A 39 -4.57 -1.31 -3.39
CA VAL A 39 -4.03 -1.35 -4.75
C VAL A 39 -3.24 -0.06 -5.02
N PRO A 40 -1.90 -0.10 -4.96
CA PRO A 40 -1.08 1.05 -5.34
C PRO A 40 -1.31 1.38 -6.82
N PHE A 41 -1.61 2.64 -7.14
CA PHE A 41 -1.76 3.10 -8.53
C PHE A 41 -1.10 4.47 -8.72
N PHE A 42 -0.81 4.80 -9.97
CA PHE A 42 -0.15 6.05 -10.32
C PHE A 42 -1.16 7.09 -10.82
N LEU A 43 -1.51 8.05 -9.96
CA LEU A 43 -2.52 9.06 -10.22
C LEU A 43 -2.14 9.98 -11.39
N GLY A 44 -0.87 10.36 -11.49
CA GLY A 44 -0.37 11.19 -12.59
C GLY A 44 -0.58 10.54 -13.97
N GLY A 45 -0.46 9.22 -14.06
CA GLY A 45 -0.74 8.45 -15.27
C GLY A 45 -2.22 8.46 -15.63
N VAL A 46 -3.10 8.33 -14.62
CA VAL A 46 -4.56 8.39 -14.82
C VAL A 46 -5.01 9.77 -15.29
N MET A 47 -4.50 10.83 -14.68
CA MET A 47 -4.78 12.21 -15.10
C MET A 47 -4.36 12.45 -16.56
N LYS A 48 -3.15 12.01 -16.94
CA LYS A 48 -2.67 12.10 -18.32
C LYS A 48 -3.54 11.32 -19.31
N ALA A 49 -3.92 10.09 -18.98
CA ALA A 49 -4.72 9.23 -19.85
C ALA A 49 -6.16 9.74 -20.03
N THR A 50 -6.73 10.40 -19.01
CA THR A 50 -8.10 10.92 -19.03
C THR A 50 -8.22 12.37 -19.48
N GLY A 51 -7.10 13.08 -19.64
CA GLY A 51 -7.08 14.53 -19.93
C GLY A 51 -7.51 15.39 -18.74
N ASN A 52 -7.66 14.81 -17.54
CA ASN A 52 -8.02 15.54 -16.34
C ASN A 52 -6.83 16.35 -15.81
N LYS A 53 -7.11 17.59 -15.39
CA LYS A 53 -6.14 18.45 -14.73
C LYS A 53 -6.30 18.38 -13.21
N PRO A 54 -5.22 18.53 -12.42
CA PRO A 54 -5.31 18.59 -10.97
C PRO A 54 -6.29 19.69 -10.52
N PRO A 55 -7.14 19.44 -9.50
CA PRO A 55 -8.13 20.42 -9.05
C PRO A 55 -7.48 21.72 -8.54
N MET A 56 -6.25 21.64 -8.04
CA MET A 56 -5.47 22.78 -7.57
C MET A 56 -5.16 23.82 -8.66
N MET A 57 -5.20 23.43 -9.94
CA MET A 57 -4.98 24.34 -11.08
C MET A 57 -6.14 25.33 -11.26
N THR A 58 -7.29 25.10 -10.62
CA THR A 58 -8.42 26.03 -10.64
C THR A 58 -8.49 26.77 -9.30
N PRO A 59 -8.30 28.11 -9.26
CA PRO A 59 -8.21 28.86 -7.99
C PRO A 59 -9.38 28.64 -7.03
N ALA A 60 -10.62 28.66 -7.54
CA ALA A 60 -11.81 28.41 -6.72
C ALA A 60 -11.82 27.01 -6.09
N LYS A 61 -11.40 25.99 -6.84
CA LYS A 61 -11.30 24.61 -6.34
C LYS A 61 -10.16 24.46 -5.34
N ALA A 62 -9.04 25.14 -5.55
CA ALA A 62 -7.91 25.13 -4.62
C ALA A 62 -8.29 25.72 -3.24
N ILE A 63 -9.00 26.86 -3.23
CA ILE A 63 -9.49 27.49 -1.98
C ILE A 63 -10.43 26.55 -1.24
N TYR A 64 -11.36 25.91 -1.96
CA TYR A 64 -12.28 24.94 -1.35
C TYR A 64 -11.54 23.73 -0.79
N MET A 65 -10.63 23.15 -1.58
CA MET A 65 -9.86 21.96 -1.21
C MET A 65 -9.05 22.16 0.06
N ASN A 66 -8.46 23.34 0.28
CA ASN A 66 -7.73 23.63 1.51
C ASN A 66 -8.64 23.56 2.75
N LYS A 67 -9.85 24.13 2.67
CA LYS A 67 -10.84 24.08 3.76
C LYS A 67 -11.37 22.66 3.97
N ASP A 68 -11.62 21.95 2.87
CA ASP A 68 -12.16 20.60 2.89
C ASP A 68 -11.15 19.58 3.47
N LEU A 69 -9.88 19.65 3.06
CA LEU A 69 -8.82 18.81 3.62
C LEU A 69 -8.63 19.04 5.11
N GLN A 70 -8.69 20.29 5.58
CA GLN A 70 -8.62 20.59 7.01
C GLN A 70 -9.78 19.94 7.78
N ARG A 71 -11.02 20.12 7.32
CA ARG A 71 -12.20 19.51 7.96
C ARG A 71 -12.13 18.00 8.00
N ASN A 72 -11.70 17.36 6.91
CA ASN A 72 -11.56 15.92 6.85
C ASN A 72 -10.40 15.42 7.72
N ALA A 73 -9.27 16.12 7.75
CA ALA A 73 -8.16 15.83 8.65
C ALA A 73 -8.62 15.82 10.11
N ASP A 74 -9.36 16.84 10.53
CA ASP A 74 -9.91 16.96 11.87
C ASP A 74 -10.92 15.84 12.18
N TYR A 75 -11.87 15.60 11.27
CA TYR A 75 -12.91 14.59 11.45
C TYR A 75 -12.34 13.16 11.55
N TRP A 76 -11.38 12.82 10.68
CA TRP A 76 -10.78 11.48 10.67
C TRP A 76 -9.59 11.33 11.63
N GLY A 77 -9.11 12.42 12.25
CA GLY A 77 -7.92 12.40 13.10
C GLY A 77 -6.64 12.11 12.33
N VAL A 78 -6.55 12.55 11.07
CA VAL A 78 -5.38 12.37 10.20
C VAL A 78 -4.62 13.69 10.12
N LYS A 79 -3.34 13.70 10.48
CA LYS A 79 -2.52 14.91 10.35
C LYS A 79 -2.12 15.14 8.90
N LEU A 80 -2.57 16.25 8.32
CA LEU A 80 -2.20 16.69 6.98
C LEU A 80 -1.60 18.10 7.05
N VAL A 81 -0.33 18.19 6.70
CA VAL A 81 0.42 19.44 6.52
C VAL A 81 0.83 19.48 5.05
N PRO A 82 0.30 20.42 4.25
CA PRO A 82 0.71 20.54 2.85
C PRO A 82 2.23 20.74 2.74
N PRO A 83 2.91 20.04 1.82
CA PRO A 83 4.31 20.30 1.53
C PRO A 83 4.59 21.77 1.22
N LYS A 84 5.73 22.30 1.66
CA LYS A 84 6.14 23.68 1.38
C LYS A 84 6.20 23.95 -0.12
N ASP A 85 6.77 23.00 -0.86
CA ASP A 85 6.87 23.05 -2.32
C ASP A 85 5.84 22.12 -2.96
N LEU A 86 4.56 22.33 -2.65
CA LEU A 86 3.47 21.46 -3.08
C LEU A 86 3.45 21.27 -4.60
N MET A 87 3.55 22.35 -5.38
CA MET A 87 3.54 22.26 -6.85
C MET A 87 4.76 21.50 -7.39
N GLU A 88 5.95 21.76 -6.86
CA GLU A 88 7.18 21.04 -7.25
C GLU A 88 7.07 19.54 -6.95
N THR A 89 6.53 19.22 -5.78
CA THR A 89 6.34 17.84 -5.33
C THR A 89 5.31 17.11 -6.19
N LEU A 90 4.21 17.78 -6.56
CA LEU A 90 3.13 17.20 -7.35
C LEU A 90 3.49 17.06 -8.84
N LEU A 91 4.11 18.09 -9.44
CA LEU A 91 4.29 18.19 -10.89
C LEU A 91 5.62 17.63 -11.38
N ASN A 92 6.71 17.88 -10.63
CA ASN A 92 8.06 17.58 -11.09
C ASN A 92 8.62 16.31 -10.43
N ARG A 93 8.50 16.18 -9.11
CA ARG A 93 9.01 15.01 -8.38
C ARG A 93 8.08 13.81 -8.50
N GLY A 94 6.78 14.04 -8.33
CA GLY A 94 5.73 13.03 -8.41
C GLY A 94 5.91 11.86 -7.42
N SER A 95 5.14 10.79 -7.65
CA SER A 95 5.13 9.59 -6.80
C SER A 95 5.45 8.30 -7.54
N LEU A 96 5.87 8.36 -8.81
CA LEU A 96 6.05 7.17 -9.64
C LEU A 96 6.95 6.12 -8.99
N MET A 97 8.08 6.56 -8.39
CA MET A 97 8.99 5.65 -7.72
C MET A 97 8.40 5.05 -6.43
N ALA A 98 7.72 5.86 -5.62
CA ALA A 98 7.00 5.38 -4.45
C ALA A 98 5.91 4.35 -4.82
N GLN A 99 5.14 4.61 -5.88
CA GLN A 99 4.12 3.68 -6.36
C GLN A 99 4.73 2.38 -6.87
N ARG A 100 5.81 2.43 -7.67
CA ARG A 100 6.52 1.22 -8.11
C ARG A 100 7.04 0.40 -6.94
N PHE A 101 7.55 1.06 -5.90
CA PHE A 101 8.02 0.38 -4.69
C PHE A 101 6.87 -0.30 -3.94
N LEU A 102 5.73 0.38 -3.77
CA LEU A 102 4.54 -0.20 -3.16
C LEU A 102 3.97 -1.37 -3.99
N THR A 103 3.97 -1.27 -5.33
CA THR A 103 3.59 -2.39 -6.21
C THR A 103 4.55 -3.58 -6.06
N ALA A 104 5.85 -3.34 -5.93
CA ALA A 104 6.82 -4.40 -5.70
C ALA A 104 6.64 -5.07 -4.32
N ILE A 105 6.24 -4.29 -3.30
CA ILE A 105 5.87 -4.82 -1.99
C ILE A 105 4.59 -5.65 -2.10
N ASP A 106 3.53 -5.15 -2.74
CA ASP A 106 2.26 -5.87 -2.91
C ASP A 106 2.45 -7.24 -3.58
N ALA A 107 3.31 -7.30 -4.61
CA ALA A 107 3.62 -8.53 -5.32
C ALA A 107 4.41 -9.58 -4.49
N ARG A 108 5.10 -9.17 -3.42
CA ARG A 108 5.99 -10.05 -2.63
C ARG A 108 5.49 -10.28 -1.21
N ASN A 109 5.08 -9.21 -0.54
CA ASN A 109 4.57 -9.22 0.82
C ASN A 109 3.50 -8.14 1.03
N LYS A 110 2.25 -8.50 0.74
CA LYS A 110 1.07 -7.63 0.85
C LYS A 110 0.85 -7.03 2.24
N GLU A 111 1.28 -7.73 3.30
CA GLU A 111 1.11 -7.27 4.68
C GLU A 111 1.91 -5.98 4.97
N HIS A 112 2.94 -5.68 4.17
CA HIS A 112 3.78 -4.51 4.33
C HIS A 112 3.30 -3.30 3.51
N VAL A 113 2.31 -3.45 2.62
CA VAL A 113 1.81 -2.32 1.81
C VAL A 113 1.24 -1.23 2.71
N ALA A 114 0.34 -1.58 3.63
CA ALA A 114 -0.29 -0.62 4.54
C ALA A 114 0.72 0.18 5.40
N PRO A 115 1.64 -0.47 6.15
CA PRO A 115 2.59 0.27 6.98
C PRO A 115 3.58 1.11 6.16
N VAL A 116 4.06 0.64 5.00
CA VAL A 116 4.98 1.41 4.16
C VAL A 116 4.27 2.58 3.49
N ALA A 117 3.04 2.39 3.01
CA ALA A 117 2.24 3.48 2.46
C ALA A 117 2.00 4.58 3.50
N ARG A 118 1.67 4.19 4.75
CA ARG A 118 1.54 5.12 5.88
C ARG A 118 2.81 5.92 6.11
N GLU A 119 3.98 5.28 6.09
CA GLU A 119 5.25 6.00 6.27
C GLU A 119 5.50 7.01 5.13
N LEU A 120 5.25 6.60 3.88
CA LEU A 120 5.41 7.49 2.74
C LEU A 120 4.47 8.71 2.83
N TRP A 121 3.23 8.52 3.29
CA TRP A 121 2.33 9.63 3.57
C TRP A 121 2.83 10.52 4.72
N GLU A 122 3.39 9.96 5.79
CA GLU A 122 3.98 10.74 6.88
C GLU A 122 5.16 11.60 6.38
N ARG A 123 6.05 11.03 5.55
CA ARG A 123 7.16 11.76 4.92
C ARG A 123 6.65 13.00 4.19
N VAL A 124 5.76 12.82 3.22
CA VAL A 124 5.32 13.92 2.36
C VAL A 124 4.33 14.87 3.03
N TRP A 125 3.32 14.36 3.74
CA TRP A 125 2.19 15.16 4.27
C TRP A 125 2.29 15.50 5.76
N VAL A 126 3.37 15.16 6.43
CA VAL A 126 3.58 15.56 7.83
C VAL A 126 4.97 16.15 8.04
N ARG A 127 6.00 15.50 7.51
CA ARG A 127 7.40 15.91 7.72
C ARG A 127 7.99 16.75 6.60
N ASN A 128 7.26 16.92 5.49
CA ASN A 128 7.70 17.66 4.31
C ASN A 128 9.02 17.10 3.73
N GLU A 129 9.13 15.78 3.73
CA GLU A 129 10.24 14.99 3.22
C GLU A 129 9.92 14.44 1.82
N THR A 130 10.95 14.00 1.11
CA THR A 130 10.86 13.49 -0.26
C THR A 130 10.54 11.99 -0.30
N ILE A 131 9.96 11.55 -1.41
CA ILE A 131 9.57 10.15 -1.68
C ILE A 131 9.90 9.68 -3.11
N HIS A 132 10.77 10.42 -3.82
CA HIS A 132 10.99 10.22 -5.26
C HIS A 132 12.36 9.60 -5.58
N MET A 133 13.29 9.60 -4.62
CA MET A 133 14.60 8.97 -4.73
C MET A 133 14.63 7.58 -4.11
N ILE A 134 15.55 6.72 -4.55
CA ILE A 134 15.73 5.37 -3.98
C ILE A 134 16.14 5.45 -2.50
N SER A 135 16.94 6.44 -2.11
CA SER A 135 17.32 6.70 -0.71
C SER A 135 16.09 6.95 0.15
N ASP A 136 15.16 7.81 -0.30
CA ASP A 136 13.91 8.11 0.40
C ASP A 136 13.10 6.83 0.72
N LEU A 137 13.03 5.92 -0.26
CA LEU A 137 12.27 4.68 -0.14
C LEU A 137 12.94 3.68 0.80
N ARG A 138 14.27 3.65 0.81
CA ARG A 138 15.05 2.84 1.76
C ARG A 138 14.85 3.35 3.18
N GLU A 139 14.93 4.66 3.38
CA GLU A 139 14.66 5.30 4.67
C GLU A 139 13.24 5.00 5.16
N ALA A 140 12.22 5.17 4.31
CA ALA A 140 10.84 4.85 4.65
C ALA A 140 10.68 3.38 5.10
N LYS A 141 11.35 2.45 4.41
CA LYS A 141 11.37 1.03 4.80
C LYS A 141 12.06 0.84 6.16
N ASP A 142 13.23 1.45 6.35
CA ASP A 142 14.04 1.24 7.55
C ASP A 142 13.40 1.88 8.79
N GLU A 143 12.75 3.03 8.64
CA GLU A 143 11.92 3.68 9.67
C GLU A 143 10.73 2.81 10.06
N MET A 144 10.01 2.27 9.08
CA MET A 144 8.91 1.33 9.30
C MET A 144 9.40 0.09 10.08
N MET A 145 10.52 -0.50 9.68
CA MET A 145 11.13 -1.64 10.39
C MET A 145 11.62 -1.28 11.80
N ALA A 146 12.13 -0.07 12.01
CA ALA A 146 12.50 0.42 13.34
C ALA A 146 11.27 0.57 14.26
N LYS A 147 10.16 1.10 13.74
CA LYS A 147 8.89 1.23 14.48
C LYS A 147 8.34 -0.14 14.89
N ILE A 148 8.40 -1.14 14.00
CA ILE A 148 8.02 -2.52 14.31
C ILE A 148 8.87 -3.08 15.45
N ARG A 149 10.21 -3.00 15.32
CA ARG A 149 11.14 -3.49 16.36
C ARG A 149 10.89 -2.82 17.71
N LEU A 150 10.64 -1.52 17.73
CA LEU A 150 10.35 -0.78 18.95
C LEU A 150 8.99 -1.19 19.57
N TYR A 151 7.98 -1.43 18.75
CA TYR A 151 6.68 -1.93 19.21
C TYR A 151 6.81 -3.33 19.82
N GLU A 152 7.54 -4.24 19.17
CA GLU A 152 7.80 -5.58 19.67
C GLU A 152 8.54 -5.55 21.00
N LYS A 153 9.59 -4.73 21.11
CA LYS A 153 10.32 -4.52 22.36
C LYS A 153 9.40 -4.06 23.49
N ARG A 154 8.60 -3.01 23.27
CA ARG A 154 7.65 -2.49 24.28
C ARG A 154 6.57 -3.49 24.65
N ARG A 155 6.08 -4.27 23.68
CA ARG A 155 5.09 -5.32 23.94
C ARG A 155 5.67 -6.40 24.86
N LEU A 156 6.93 -6.79 24.65
CA LEU A 156 7.63 -7.75 25.50
C LEU A 156 7.85 -7.18 26.91
N GLU A 157 8.31 -5.93 27.04
CA GLU A 157 8.49 -5.24 28.34
C GLU A 157 7.17 -5.20 29.14
N LEU A 158 6.07 -4.79 28.52
CA LEU A 158 4.74 -4.78 29.15
C LEU A 158 4.22 -6.18 29.54
N THR A 159 4.65 -7.22 28.84
CA THR A 159 4.28 -8.61 29.15
C THR A 159 5.07 -9.13 30.35
N VAL A 160 6.34 -8.76 30.47
CA VAL A 160 7.20 -9.08 31.61
C VAL A 160 6.71 -8.38 32.89
N ASP A 161 6.34 -7.10 32.81
CA ASP A 161 5.84 -6.32 33.95
C ASP A 161 4.47 -6.78 34.46
N LYS A 162 3.64 -7.38 33.60
CA LYS A 162 2.28 -7.85 33.94
C LYS A 162 2.21 -9.28 34.46
N LEU A 163 3.35 -9.98 34.60
CA LEU A 163 3.39 -11.30 35.24
C LEU A 163 3.68 -11.14 36.74
N PRO A 164 2.67 -11.28 37.63
CA PRO A 164 2.84 -11.04 39.07
C PRO A 164 3.73 -12.09 39.77
N TYR A 165 4.23 -13.07 39.03
CA TYR A 165 4.94 -14.25 39.56
C TYR A 165 6.47 -14.19 39.44
N TRP A 166 7.05 -13.21 38.75
CA TRP A 166 8.51 -13.17 38.57
C TRP A 166 9.28 -12.68 39.80
N ARG A 167 8.61 -12.10 40.80
CA ARG A 167 9.25 -11.64 42.05
C ARG A 167 9.53 -12.75 43.08
N PHE A 168 9.17 -14.01 42.81
CA PHE A 168 9.30 -15.11 43.79
C PHE A 168 10.45 -16.10 43.54
N PHE A 169 11.24 -15.95 42.48
CA PHE A 169 12.43 -16.77 42.26
C PHE A 169 13.71 -15.93 42.42
N HIS A 170 13.98 -15.49 43.64
CA HIS A 170 15.28 -14.93 44.03
C HIS A 170 15.84 -15.63 45.27
N SER A 171 15.91 -16.96 45.23
CA SER A 171 16.81 -17.69 46.12
C SER A 171 17.44 -18.89 45.40
N ARG A 172 18.69 -18.69 44.98
CA ARG A 172 19.66 -19.70 44.50
C ARG A 172 19.18 -20.57 43.32
N LEU A 173 19.56 -20.16 42.10
CA LEU A 173 20.37 -20.94 41.17
C LEU A 173 20.77 -20.05 39.97
N ARG A 174 21.93 -20.35 39.39
CA ARG A 174 22.83 -19.41 38.71
C ARG A 174 22.48 -19.11 37.25
N LEU A 175 22.93 -17.93 36.83
CA LEU A 175 22.87 -17.23 35.54
C LEU A 175 23.45 -17.98 34.31
N ILE A 176 23.49 -19.31 34.27
CA ILE A 176 24.16 -20.07 33.20
C ILE A 176 23.20 -20.74 32.19
N ASP A 177 21.93 -20.94 32.51
CA ASP A 177 21.05 -21.74 31.63
C ASP A 177 20.26 -20.94 30.58
N PHE A 178 20.14 -19.60 30.70
CA PHE A 178 19.30 -18.82 29.78
C PHE A 178 19.95 -18.54 28.42
N VAL A 179 21.28 -18.46 28.37
CA VAL A 179 22.02 -18.28 27.10
C VAL A 179 22.09 -19.58 26.30
N PHE A 180 22.08 -20.73 26.98
CA PHE A 180 22.17 -22.04 26.32
C PHE A 180 20.84 -22.42 25.65
N VAL A 181 19.70 -22.20 26.30
CA VAL A 181 18.38 -22.49 25.74
C VAL A 181 18.02 -21.58 24.56
N TYR A 182 18.43 -20.29 24.60
CA TYR A 182 18.16 -19.35 23.50
C TYR A 182 18.99 -19.65 22.24
N ASN A 183 20.25 -20.07 22.39
CA ASN A 183 21.08 -20.46 21.25
C ASN A 183 20.65 -21.81 20.66
N LEU A 184 20.26 -22.79 21.50
CA LEU A 184 19.77 -24.09 21.03
C LEU A 184 18.44 -23.98 20.26
N ALA A 185 17.51 -23.14 20.73
CA ALA A 185 16.23 -22.91 20.06
C ALA A 185 16.38 -22.16 18.73
N LYS A 186 17.37 -21.24 18.64
CA LYS A 186 17.67 -20.49 17.42
C LYS A 186 18.25 -21.41 16.34
N ASP A 187 19.14 -22.32 16.71
CA ASP A 187 19.78 -23.22 15.75
C ASP A 187 18.80 -24.29 15.23
N GLU A 188 17.93 -24.85 16.08
CA GLU A 188 16.85 -25.75 15.63
C GLU A 188 15.83 -25.05 14.71
N MET A 189 15.48 -23.80 15.02
CA MET A 189 14.54 -23.01 14.21
C MET A 189 15.14 -22.65 12.84
N MET A 190 16.41 -22.27 12.80
CA MET A 190 17.12 -21.96 11.55
C MET A 190 17.38 -23.21 10.71
N ALA A 191 17.61 -24.37 11.33
CA ALA A 191 17.70 -25.65 10.63
C ALA A 191 16.36 -26.06 9.99
N LYS A 192 15.24 -25.85 10.69
CA LYS A 192 13.88 -26.09 10.15
C LYS A 192 13.54 -25.16 8.99
N ILE A 193 13.98 -23.89 9.03
CA ILE A 193 13.82 -22.92 7.94
C ILE A 193 14.59 -23.37 6.69
N ARG A 194 15.86 -23.77 6.82
CA ARG A 194 16.66 -24.27 5.68
C ARG A 194 16.10 -25.55 5.07
N LEU A 195 15.55 -26.44 5.91
CA LEU A 195 14.92 -27.69 5.47
C LEU A 195 13.57 -27.46 4.75
N TYR A 196 12.89 -26.35 5.07
CA TYR A 196 11.68 -25.89 4.38
C TYR A 196 11.99 -25.22 3.04
N GLU A 197 13.06 -24.41 2.98
CA GLU A 197 13.58 -23.80 1.75
C GLU A 197 14.04 -24.85 0.73
N LYS A 198 14.74 -25.91 1.18
CA LYS A 198 15.19 -27.01 0.32
C LYS A 198 14.02 -27.82 -0.26
N ARG A 199 12.99 -28.13 0.53
CA ARG A 199 11.80 -28.88 0.07
C ARG A 199 10.89 -28.09 -0.85
N ARG A 200 10.89 -26.75 -0.77
CA ARG A 200 10.03 -25.89 -1.60
C ARG A 200 10.60 -25.66 -3.02
N LEU A 201 11.92 -25.72 -3.17
CA LEU A 201 12.59 -25.69 -4.49
C LEU A 201 12.34 -26.96 -5.31
N GLU A 202 12.14 -28.11 -4.68
CA GLU A 202 11.84 -29.39 -5.35
C GLU A 202 10.38 -29.49 -5.84
N LEU A 203 9.46 -28.68 -5.29
CA LEU A 203 8.02 -28.74 -5.59
C LEU A 203 7.53 -27.68 -6.60
N THR A 204 8.43 -26.82 -7.10
CA THR A 204 8.05 -25.67 -7.96
C THR A 204 8.18 -25.92 -9.46
N VAL A 205 8.52 -27.15 -9.91
CA VAL A 205 8.69 -27.46 -11.34
C VAL A 205 7.42 -28.04 -12.01
N ASP A 206 6.48 -28.66 -11.29
CA ASP A 206 5.45 -29.51 -11.95
C ASP A 206 3.97 -29.18 -11.74
N LYS A 207 3.58 -28.04 -11.14
CA LYS A 207 2.14 -27.80 -10.85
C LYS A 207 1.64 -26.40 -11.15
N LEU A 208 1.45 -26.08 -12.44
CA LEU A 208 0.49 -25.05 -12.88
C LEU A 208 -0.38 -25.53 -14.06
N PRO A 209 -1.49 -26.26 -13.82
CA PRO A 209 -2.41 -26.71 -14.87
C PRO A 209 -3.37 -25.62 -15.39
N TYR A 210 -3.32 -24.39 -14.87
CA TYR A 210 -4.38 -23.40 -15.11
C TYR A 210 -4.18 -22.50 -16.34
N TRP A 211 -3.07 -22.64 -17.08
CA TRP A 211 -2.76 -21.80 -18.23
C TRP A 211 -3.38 -22.27 -19.56
N ARG A 212 -3.92 -23.49 -19.65
CA ARG A 212 -4.61 -23.97 -20.87
C ARG A 212 -6.06 -23.52 -20.99
N PHE A 213 -6.66 -22.99 -19.92
CA PHE A 213 -8.09 -22.64 -19.91
C PHE A 213 -8.38 -21.19 -20.37
N PHE A 214 -7.41 -20.28 -20.25
CA PHE A 214 -7.64 -18.86 -20.56
C PHE A 214 -7.50 -18.51 -22.05
N HIS A 215 -6.79 -19.34 -22.84
CA HIS A 215 -6.60 -19.08 -24.27
C HIS A 215 -7.73 -19.59 -25.18
N SER A 216 -8.62 -20.48 -24.71
CA SER A 216 -9.71 -21.01 -25.53
C SER A 216 -10.95 -20.09 -25.56
N ARG A 217 -11.13 -19.23 -24.55
CA ARG A 217 -12.31 -18.36 -24.41
C ARG A 217 -12.15 -17.02 -25.13
N LEU A 218 -10.95 -16.45 -25.12
CA LEU A 218 -10.65 -15.19 -25.81
C LEU A 218 -10.61 -15.32 -27.35
N ARG A 219 -10.47 -16.52 -27.91
CA ARG A 219 -10.62 -16.74 -29.37
C ARG A 219 -12.08 -16.80 -29.82
N LYS A 220 -12.99 -17.32 -28.99
CA LYS A 220 -14.42 -17.41 -29.36
C LYS A 220 -15.12 -16.05 -29.33
N ASP A 221 -14.80 -15.20 -28.35
CA ASP A 221 -15.46 -13.90 -28.20
C ASP A 221 -15.00 -12.86 -29.25
N ALA A 222 -13.85 -13.08 -29.88
CA ALA A 222 -13.32 -12.21 -30.94
C ALA A 222 -13.96 -12.50 -32.31
N ASP A 223 -14.30 -13.76 -32.60
CA ASP A 223 -14.95 -14.16 -33.86
C ASP A 223 -16.46 -13.84 -33.89
N GLU A 224 -17.13 -13.76 -32.74
CA GLU A 224 -18.56 -13.44 -32.67
C GLU A 224 -18.86 -11.94 -32.83
N ARG A 225 -17.88 -11.04 -32.63
CA ARG A 225 -18.08 -9.58 -32.74
C ARG A 225 -17.89 -9.01 -34.16
N THR A 226 -17.41 -9.79 -35.11
CA THR A 226 -17.19 -9.33 -36.50
C THR A 226 -18.36 -9.61 -37.46
N SER A 227 -19.45 -10.23 -37.00
CA SER A 227 -20.58 -10.62 -37.88
C SER A 227 -21.91 -9.88 -37.63
N GLY A 228 -21.98 -8.89 -36.72
CA GLY A 228 -23.23 -8.24 -36.30
C GLY A 228 -23.47 -6.82 -36.85
N ARG A 229 -24.26 -6.75 -37.91
CA ARG A 229 -24.83 -5.57 -38.63
C ARG A 229 -25.36 -4.44 -37.71
N TRP A 230 -24.77 -3.23 -37.75
CA TRP A 230 -25.31 -2.02 -37.10
C TRP A 230 -25.96 -1.05 -38.12
N ARG A 231 -27.25 -0.78 -37.95
CA ARG A 231 -28.00 0.33 -38.58
C ARG A 231 -27.90 1.58 -37.71
N GLY A 232 -27.82 2.75 -38.35
CA GLY A 232 -27.36 4.01 -37.75
C GLY A 232 -28.35 4.77 -36.85
N SER A 233 -27.90 5.91 -36.31
CA SER A 233 -28.41 7.23 -36.72
C SER A 233 -27.58 8.37 -36.08
N SER A 234 -27.16 9.28 -36.97
CA SER A 234 -27.05 10.75 -36.85
C SER A 234 -26.76 11.40 -35.49
N SER A 235 -25.50 11.86 -35.31
CA SER A 235 -25.16 13.30 -35.21
C SER A 235 -23.66 13.50 -34.98
N GLN A 236 -22.85 13.14 -35.98
CA GLN A 236 -21.49 13.67 -36.18
C GLN A 236 -21.58 14.77 -37.24
N LYS A 237 -21.24 16.01 -36.87
CA LYS A 237 -20.65 17.04 -37.75
C LYS A 237 -20.45 18.34 -36.95
N LYS A 238 -19.20 18.57 -36.53
CA LYS A 238 -18.51 19.88 -36.46
C LYS A 238 -17.19 19.70 -35.70
N LEU A 239 -16.16 19.24 -36.42
CA LEU A 239 -14.77 19.21 -35.97
C LEU A 239 -13.87 19.12 -37.22
N ILE A 240 -13.80 20.19 -38.02
CA ILE A 240 -12.69 20.45 -38.96
C ILE A 240 -12.62 21.97 -39.14
N ALA A 241 -11.55 22.58 -38.62
CA ALA A 241 -10.88 23.80 -39.10
C ALA A 241 -10.14 24.43 -37.90
N TYR A 242 -8.84 24.17 -37.76
CA TYR A 242 -7.80 25.08 -37.22
C TYR A 242 -6.49 24.29 -37.10
N GLU A 243 -5.91 23.93 -38.24
CA GLU A 243 -4.49 23.55 -38.37
C GLU A 243 -3.99 24.14 -39.68
N GLU A 244 -3.66 25.44 -39.65
CA GLU A 244 -2.71 26.15 -40.51
C GLU A 244 -2.79 27.64 -40.13
N MET A 245 -1.99 28.06 -39.15
CA MET A 245 -1.44 29.41 -38.93
C MET A 245 -0.47 29.38 -37.75
#